data_AF-A0A838JN68-F1
#
_entry.id   AF-A0A838JN68-F1
#
_cell.length_a   1.000
_cell.length_b   1.000
_cell.length_c   1.000
_cell.angle_alpha   90.00
_cell.angle_beta   90.00
_cell.angle_gamma   90.00
#
_symmetry.space_group_name_H-M   'P 1'
#
loop_
_entity.id
_entity.type
_entity.pdbx_description
1 polymer ?
#
loop_
_entity_poly.entity_id
_entity_poly.type
_entity_poly.pdbx_seq_one_letter_code
_entity_poly.pdbx_strand_id
1 'polypeptide(L)'
;LARPALLSALSRTDSVRGAVVQAFLEVLSEVPDLDVAGRAGRHEAEDVSRMAHGVLKAGGVHSRRGLEGTANLGGLLRAEPRLSPTTTEHPVIAAAFLVALEYGPEALSHRLRPARGAD
;
A
#
# COMPACT_ATOMS: atom_id res chain seq x y z
N LEU A 1 5.56 -9.98 -2.57
CA LEU A 1 4.71 -9.21 -1.64
C LEU A 1 3.80 -8.23 -2.40
N ALA A 2 4.34 -7.26 -3.14
CA ALA A 2 3.54 -6.19 -3.74
C ALA A 2 2.44 -6.62 -4.73
N ARG A 3 2.74 -7.48 -5.73
CA ARG A 3 1.73 -7.94 -6.70
C ARG A 3 0.55 -8.69 -6.07
N PRO A 4 0.76 -9.74 -5.23
CA PRO A 4 -0.36 -10.40 -4.58
C PRO A 4 -1.14 -9.47 -3.63
N ALA A 5 -0.46 -8.57 -2.90
CA ALA A 5 -1.10 -7.55 -2.07
C ALA A 5 -2.01 -6.63 -2.90
N LEU A 6 -1.52 -6.15 -4.05
CA LEU A 6 -2.29 -5.30 -4.95
C LEU A 6 -3.50 -6.00 -5.55
N LEU A 7 -3.36 -7.24 -6.03
CA LEU A 7 -4.48 -8.02 -6.57
C LEU A 7 -5.54 -8.27 -5.49
N SER A 8 -5.13 -8.64 -4.28
CA SER A 8 -6.02 -8.79 -3.12
C SER A 8 -6.77 -7.48 -2.83
N ALA A 9 -6.07 -6.36 -2.78
CA ALA A 9 -6.67 -5.07 -2.48
C ALA A 9 -7.61 -4.57 -3.61
N LEU A 10 -7.27 -4.80 -4.87
CA LEU A 10 -8.14 -4.47 -6.01
C LEU A 10 -9.46 -5.26 -5.99
N SER A 11 -9.46 -6.49 -5.46
CA SER A 11 -10.67 -7.31 -5.32
C SER A 11 -11.60 -6.86 -4.18
N ARG A 12 -11.09 -6.07 -3.23
CA ARG A 12 -11.78 -5.70 -1.97
C ARG A 12 -12.07 -4.22 -1.82
N THR A 13 -11.42 -3.36 -2.59
CA THR A 13 -11.59 -1.90 -2.51
C THR A 13 -12.40 -1.37 -3.68
N ASP A 14 -13.22 -0.36 -3.41
CA ASP A 14 -13.99 0.34 -4.45
C ASP A 14 -13.15 1.38 -5.22
N SER A 15 -11.90 1.61 -4.81
CA SER A 15 -11.02 2.61 -5.42
C SER A 15 -9.63 2.04 -5.67
N VAL A 16 -9.12 2.20 -6.89
CA VAL A 16 -7.75 1.81 -7.26
C VAL A 16 -6.73 2.51 -6.37
N ARG A 17 -6.96 3.79 -6.05
CA ARG A 17 -6.12 4.52 -5.09
C ARG A 17 -6.06 3.82 -3.73
N GLY A 18 -7.21 3.41 -3.20
CA GLY A 18 -7.28 2.64 -1.96
C GLY A 18 -6.54 1.31 -2.08
N ALA A 19 -6.66 0.60 -3.20
CA ALA A 19 -5.94 -0.65 -3.44
C ALA A 19 -4.42 -0.46 -3.42
N VAL A 20 -3.91 0.57 -4.09
CA VAL A 20 -2.48 0.89 -4.13
C VAL A 20 -1.96 1.26 -2.74
N VAL A 21 -2.71 2.09 -2.00
CA VAL A 21 -2.35 2.45 -0.62
C VAL A 21 -2.35 1.22 0.29
N GLN A 22 -3.35 0.34 0.16
CA GLN A 22 -3.42 -0.90 0.92
C GLN A 22 -2.22 -1.82 0.62
N ALA A 23 -1.89 -2.01 -0.66
CA ALA A 23 -0.73 -2.79 -1.07
C ALA A 23 0.58 -2.20 -0.57
N PHE A 24 0.72 -0.87 -0.60
CA PHE A 24 1.86 -0.16 -0.05
C PHE A 24 2.02 -0.42 1.45
N LEU A 25 0.94 -0.30 2.23
CA LEU A 25 0.95 -0.58 3.66
C LEU A 25 1.34 -2.03 3.95
N GLU A 26 0.82 -3.00 3.18
CA GLU A 26 1.16 -4.43 3.30
C GLU A 26 2.63 -4.71 3.00
N VAL A 27 3.22 -4.07 1.99
CA VAL A 27 4.66 -4.24 1.71
C VAL A 27 5.49 -3.59 2.82
N LEU A 28 5.15 -2.36 3.21
CA LEU A 28 5.87 -1.60 4.24
C LEU A 28 5.83 -2.27 5.61
N SER A 29 4.73 -2.94 5.96
CA SER A 29 4.61 -3.63 7.24
C SER A 29 5.46 -4.89 7.36
N GLU A 30 5.87 -5.48 6.24
CA GLU A 30 6.65 -6.71 6.20
C GLU A 30 8.15 -6.44 6.07
N VAL A 31 8.53 -5.36 5.38
CA VAL A 31 9.94 -5.03 5.10
C VAL A 31 10.20 -3.56 5.46
N PRO A 32 11.03 -3.28 6.48
CA PRO A 32 11.50 -1.92 6.76
C PRO A 32 12.16 -1.28 5.54
N ASP A 33 11.81 -0.02 5.27
CA ASP A 33 12.24 0.67 4.06
C ASP A 33 13.76 0.98 4.07
N LEU A 34 14.46 0.61 3.01
CA LEU A 34 15.92 0.75 2.94
C LEU A 34 16.38 2.20 2.76
N ASP A 35 15.57 3.04 2.11
CA ASP A 35 15.90 4.47 1.96
C ASP A 35 15.66 5.21 3.28
N VAL A 36 14.62 4.86 4.03
CA VAL A 36 14.45 5.33 5.42
C VAL A 36 15.61 4.84 6.29
N ALA A 37 16.03 3.58 6.17
CA ALA A 37 17.17 3.06 6.92
C ALA A 37 18.47 3.82 6.61
N GLY A 38 18.66 4.23 5.34
CA GLY A 38 19.80 5.03 4.91
C GLY A 38 19.77 6.49 5.42
N ARG A 39 18.59 7.12 5.47
CA ARG A 39 18.45 8.53 5.85
C ARG A 39 18.20 8.78 7.34
N ALA A 40 17.56 7.84 8.03
CA ALA A 40 17.11 7.98 9.41
C ALA A 40 17.64 6.86 10.34
N GLY A 41 18.20 5.78 9.78
CA GLY A 41 18.70 4.64 10.54
C GLY A 41 17.70 3.48 10.62
N ARG A 42 18.22 2.29 10.97
CA ARG A 42 17.44 1.04 10.95
C ARG A 42 16.25 1.04 11.92
N HIS A 43 16.43 1.56 13.13
CA HIS A 43 15.37 1.60 14.13
C HIS A 43 14.16 2.41 13.62
N GLU A 44 14.40 3.59 13.05
CA GLU A 44 13.34 4.43 12.48
C GLU A 44 12.61 3.75 11.31
N ALA A 45 13.34 3.03 10.45
CA ALA A 45 12.71 2.23 9.38
C ALA A 45 11.81 1.12 9.93
N GLU A 46 12.25 0.44 10.99
CA GLU A 46 11.46 -0.57 11.69
C GLU A 46 10.24 0.06 12.38
N ASP A 47 10.36 1.28 12.91
CA ASP A 47 9.25 2.01 13.54
C ASP A 47 8.17 2.37 12.53
N VAL A 48 8.55 2.91 11.37
CA VAL A 48 7.63 3.20 10.26
C VAL A 48 6.93 1.93 9.76
N SER A 49 7.66 0.82 9.66
CA SER A 49 7.09 -0.49 9.31
C SER A 49 6.05 -0.95 10.34
N ARG A 50 6.34 -0.80 11.64
CA ARG A 50 5.38 -1.11 12.73
C ARG A 50 4.16 -0.19 12.71
N MET A 51 4.31 1.09 12.36
CA MET A 51 3.19 2.01 12.18
C MET A 51 2.28 1.54 11.04
N ALA A 52 2.85 1.17 9.89
CA ALA A 52 2.08 0.59 8.77
C ALA A 52 1.34 -0.67 9.19
N HIS A 53 2.00 -1.58 9.92
CA HIS A 53 1.34 -2.76 10.50
C HIS A 53 0.18 -2.39 11.45
N GLY A 54 0.35 -1.34 12.26
CA GLY A 54 -0.71 -0.81 13.12
C GLY A 54 -1.93 -0.31 12.34
N VAL A 55 -1.71 0.36 11.21
CA VAL A 55 -2.78 0.79 10.29
C VAL A 55 -3.52 -0.43 9.71
N LEU A 56 -2.80 -1.47 9.30
CA LEU A 56 -3.39 -2.71 8.78
C LEU A 56 -4.22 -3.44 9.85
N LYS A 57 -3.70 -3.55 11.08
CA LYS A 57 -4.44 -4.11 12.22
C LYS A 57 -5.72 -3.35 12.54
N ALA A 58 -5.72 -2.03 12.31
CA ALA A 58 -6.91 -1.20 12.47
C ALA A 58 -7.93 -1.39 11.34
N GLY A 59 -7.62 -2.17 10.29
CA GLY A 59 -8.48 -2.49 9.16
C GLY A 59 -8.05 -1.83 7.83
N GLY A 60 -6.91 -1.14 7.80
CA GLY A 60 -6.36 -0.51 6.61
C GLY A 60 -7.36 0.43 5.92
N VAL A 61 -7.35 0.47 4.60
CA VAL A 61 -8.27 1.31 3.83
C VAL A 61 -9.74 0.86 3.89
N HIS A 62 -10.01 -0.30 4.50
CA HIS A 62 -11.35 -0.91 4.54
C HIS A 62 -12.17 -0.54 5.79
N SER A 63 -11.64 0.31 6.66
CA SER A 63 -12.29 0.65 7.92
C SER A 63 -12.08 2.12 8.25
N ARG A 64 -13.01 2.71 9.02
CA ARG A 64 -12.86 4.09 9.48
C ARG A 64 -11.57 4.28 10.30
N ARG A 65 -11.29 3.39 11.25
CA ARG A 65 -10.10 3.46 12.11
C ARG A 65 -8.80 3.31 11.30
N GLY A 66 -8.77 2.42 10.32
CA GLY A 66 -7.62 2.26 9.44
C GLY A 66 -7.42 3.44 8.49
N LEU A 67 -8.49 4.08 8.00
CA LEU A 67 -8.42 5.32 7.23
C LEU A 67 -7.86 6.48 8.07
N GLU A 68 -8.32 6.63 9.32
CA GLU A 68 -7.76 7.59 10.28
C GLU A 68 -6.27 7.30 10.54
N GLY A 69 -5.90 6.03 10.71
CA GLY A 69 -4.50 5.60 10.84
C GLY A 69 -3.65 5.93 9.61
N THR A 70 -4.19 5.73 8.40
CA THR A 70 -3.51 6.06 7.14
C THR A 70 -3.30 7.57 7.02
N ALA A 71 -4.29 8.38 7.38
CA ALA A 71 -4.17 9.83 7.39
C ALA A 71 -3.11 10.32 8.39
N ASN A 72 -3.08 9.74 9.59
CA ASN A 72 -2.11 10.07 10.63
C ASN A 72 -0.69 9.68 10.22
N LEU A 73 -0.48 8.46 9.73
CA LEU A 73 0.82 8.01 9.22
C LEU A 73 1.27 8.91 8.06
N GLY A 74 0.41 9.16 7.08
CA GLY A 74 0.73 10.08 5.98
C GLY A 74 1.05 11.50 6.44
N GLY A 75 0.39 11.99 7.50
CA GLY A 75 0.70 13.27 8.13
C GLY A 75 2.10 13.30 8.75
N LEU A 76 2.46 12.25 9.49
CA LEU A 76 3.78 12.07 10.08
C LEU A 76 4.87 12.04 9.00
N LEU A 77 4.68 11.24 7.95
CA LEU A 77 5.66 11.10 6.86
C LEU A 77 5.88 12.42 6.10
N ARG A 78 4.84 13.27 5.97
CA ARG A 78 4.97 14.61 5.39
C ARG A 78 5.67 15.60 6.32
N ALA A 79 5.43 15.49 7.62
CA ALA A 79 6.06 16.36 8.62
C ALA A 79 7.54 16.02 8.81
N GLU A 80 7.92 14.76 8.63
CA GLU A 80 9.30 14.28 8.72
C GLU A 80 9.70 13.54 7.44
N PRO A 81 10.14 14.26 6.39
CA PRO A 81 10.47 13.67 5.11
C PRO A 81 11.55 12.60 5.18
N ARG A 82 12.46 12.65 6.17
CA ARG A 82 13.52 11.63 6.35
C ARG A 82 12.96 10.22 6.62
N LEU A 83 11.69 10.13 7.03
CA LEU A 83 10.96 8.88 7.27
C LEU A 83 10.12 8.39 6.08
N SER A 84 10.06 9.13 4.96
CA SER A 84 9.25 8.75 3.79
C SER A 84 9.75 7.44 3.15
N PRO A 85 8.93 6.38 3.04
CA PRO A 85 9.38 5.06 2.57
C PRO A 85 9.40 4.94 1.04
N THR A 86 10.37 5.62 0.40
CA THR A 86 10.44 5.72 -1.07
C THR A 86 10.88 4.40 -1.74
N THR A 87 11.68 3.56 -1.07
CA THR A 87 12.08 2.26 -1.65
C THR A 87 10.87 1.35 -1.83
N THR A 88 9.93 1.40 -0.89
CA THR A 88 8.69 0.62 -0.89
C THR A 88 7.77 0.96 -2.08
N GLU A 89 7.85 2.18 -2.62
CA GLU A 89 7.07 2.59 -3.78
C GLU A 89 7.43 1.76 -5.02
N HIS A 90 8.70 1.42 -5.22
CA HIS A 90 9.20 0.73 -6.40
C HIS A 90 8.52 -0.62 -6.67
N PRO A 91 8.48 -1.58 -5.71
CA PRO A 91 7.78 -2.84 -5.93
C PRO A 91 6.27 -2.68 -6.08
N VAL A 92 5.65 -1.65 -5.48
CA VAL A 92 4.22 -1.35 -5.65
C VAL A 92 3.92 -0.79 -7.05
N ILE A 93 4.77 0.10 -7.55
CA ILE A 93 4.71 0.63 -8.93
C ILE A 93 4.91 -0.51 -9.93
N ALA A 94 5.93 -1.35 -9.72
CA ALA A 94 6.18 -2.52 -10.58
C ALA A 94 4.99 -3.49 -10.56
N ALA A 95 4.40 -3.74 -9.39
CA ALA A 95 3.19 -4.56 -9.28
C ALA A 95 2.02 -3.96 -10.07
N ALA A 96 1.77 -2.66 -9.95
CA ALA A 96 0.72 -1.97 -10.70
C ALA A 96 0.97 -2.09 -12.21
N PHE A 97 2.19 -1.84 -12.67
CA PHE A 97 2.56 -1.99 -14.07
C PHE A 97 2.30 -3.41 -14.59
N LEU A 98 2.74 -4.44 -13.85
CA LEU A 98 2.49 -5.84 -14.23
C LEU A 98 1.00 -6.19 -14.28
N VAL A 99 0.21 -5.68 -13.32
CA VAL A 99 -1.26 -5.86 -13.32
C VAL A 99 -1.88 -5.19 -14.55
N ALA A 100 -1.45 -3.98 -14.92
CA ALA A 100 -1.96 -3.31 -16.11
C ALA A 100 -1.59 -4.03 -17.41
N LEU A 101 -0.39 -4.61 -17.49
CA LEU A 101 0.02 -5.41 -18.65
C LEU A 101 -0.80 -6.70 -18.79
N GLU A 102 -1.18 -7.32 -17.67
CA GLU A 102 -1.87 -8.61 -17.66
C GLU A 102 -3.39 -8.49 -17.83
N TYR A 103 -4.00 -7.46 -17.24
CA TYR A 103 -5.46 -7.28 -17.18
C TYR A 103 -5.97 -6.08 -18.00
N GLY A 104 -5.07 -5.35 -18.66
CA GLY A 104 -5.39 -4.10 -19.36
C GLY A 104 -5.29 -2.86 -18.46
N PRO A 105 -5.11 -1.66 -19.06
CA PRO A 105 -5.00 -0.40 -18.31
C PRO A 105 -6.26 -0.06 -17.50
N GLU A 106 -7.41 -0.61 -17.87
CA GLU A 106 -8.69 -0.42 -17.16
C GLU A 106 -8.66 -1.00 -15.75
N ALA A 107 -7.82 -2.02 -15.50
CA ALA A 107 -7.64 -2.63 -14.18
C ALA A 107 -7.10 -1.64 -13.13
N LEU A 108 -6.47 -0.54 -13.57
CA LEU A 108 -6.02 0.56 -12.72
C LEU A 108 -6.85 1.84 -12.92
N SER A 109 -7.89 1.80 -13.74
CA SER A 109 -8.72 2.97 -14.06
C SER A 109 -10.12 2.87 -13.43
N HIS A 110 -10.66 1.66 -13.29
CA HIS A 110 -12.00 1.41 -12.74
C HIS A 110 -12.04 0.15 -11.87
N ARG A 111 -13.11 0.02 -11.06
CA ARG A 111 -13.36 -1.14 -10.19
C ARG A 111 -13.28 -2.44 -11.01
N LEU A 112 -12.40 -3.39 -10.66
CA LEU A 112 -12.47 -4.74 -11.22
C LEU A 112 -13.78 -5.37 -10.73
N ARG A 113 -14.81 -5.40 -11.57
CA ARG A 113 -16.01 -6.19 -11.26
C ARG A 113 -15.63 -7.67 -11.43
N PRO A 114 -15.89 -8.54 -10.45
CA PRO A 114 -15.78 -9.97 -10.69
C PRO A 114 -16.69 -10.32 -11.87
N ALA A 115 -16.18 -11.14 -12.79
CA ALA A 115 -17.00 -11.66 -13.89
C ALA A 115 -18.25 -12.30 -13.28
N ARG A 116 -19.43 -11.79 -13.62
CA ARG A 116 -20.65 -12.55 -13.39
C ARG A 116 -20.47 -13.84 -14.20
N GLY A 117 -20.50 -14.99 -13.52
CA GLY A 117 -20.59 -16.27 -14.21
C GLY A 117 -21.69 -16.17 -15.25
N ALA A 118 -21.39 -16.58 -16.47
CA ALA A 118 -22.42 -16.77 -17.48
C ALA A 118 -23.30 -17.93 -16.99
N ASP A 119 -24.53 -17.59 -16.59
CA ASP A 119 -25.63 -18.55 -16.54
C ASP A 119 -26.02 -18.96 -17.97
#